data_AF-A0A8J7ZFU6-F1
#
_entry.id   AF-A0A8J7ZFU6-F1
#
_cell.length_a   1.000
_cell.length_b   1.000
_cell.length_c   1.000
_cell.angle_alpha   90.00
_cell.angle_beta   90.00
_cell.angle_gamma   90.00
#
_symmetry.space_group_name_H-M   'P 1'
#
loop_
_entity.id
_entity.type
_entity.pdbx_description
1 polymer ?
#
loop_
_entity_poly.entity_id
_entity_poly.type
_entity_poly.pdbx_seq_one_letter_code
_entity_poly.pdbx_strand_id
1 'polypeptide(L)'
;MKRFKDDLGSTIDAEDNLTKMILIEQAIDTAHSIIEPVSRSYAFYDCLTSVLDFARESNNFDLLARSDTILEEIDNKGAHARALSYLAVVLATFQREEHAEDTLVDAINTTSMIKDDFDRRDAFLDIATSAADIFFLLNKRNMIDVSLSLAEHLTVGQKAYLFGYLATVLPENESAQFLNNAMQLADTITDPITKSKVYLELASLVTTFQKRLDIQ
;
A
#
# COMPACT_ATOMS: atom_id res chain seq x y z
N MET A 1 16.22 14.58 -32.95
CA MET A 1 15.65 14.40 -31.60
C MET A 1 15.87 15.67 -30.81
N LYS A 2 14.80 16.41 -30.49
CA LYS A 2 14.88 17.61 -29.64
C LYS A 2 14.79 17.15 -28.18
N ARG A 3 15.82 17.43 -27.40
CA ARG A 3 15.78 17.33 -25.93
C ARG A 3 15.04 18.57 -25.41
N PHE A 4 13.96 18.37 -24.67
CA PHE A 4 13.38 19.41 -23.84
C PHE A 4 14.07 19.32 -22.48
N LYS A 5 14.66 20.42 -22.03
CA LYS A 5 14.98 20.64 -20.62
C LYS A 5 14.08 21.77 -20.14
N ASP A 6 13.46 21.58 -18.99
CA ASP A 6 12.88 22.64 -18.19
C ASP A 6 13.63 22.79 -16.85
N ASP A 7 13.67 24.02 -16.37
CA ASP A 7 14.61 24.53 -15.37
C ASP A 7 14.23 24.18 -13.91
N LEU A 8 13.59 23.04 -13.65
CA LEU A 8 13.07 22.68 -12.31
C LEU A 8 13.37 21.26 -11.82
N GLY A 9 14.19 20.46 -12.52
CA GLY A 9 14.78 19.25 -11.93
C GLY A 9 13.79 18.11 -11.68
N SER A 10 13.54 17.30 -12.71
CA SER A 10 13.17 15.87 -12.71
C SER A 10 12.22 15.60 -13.88
N THR A 11 12.71 15.77 -15.10
CA THR A 11 12.16 15.06 -16.24
C THR A 11 12.83 13.69 -16.25
N ILE A 12 12.11 12.64 -15.84
CA ILE A 12 12.56 11.27 -16.07
C ILE A 12 12.56 11.11 -17.60
N ASP A 13 13.74 11.13 -18.19
CA ASP A 13 13.88 11.09 -19.64
C ASP A 13 13.37 9.73 -20.16
N ALA A 14 12.95 9.65 -21.43
CA ALA A 14 12.48 8.39 -22.04
C ALA A 14 13.52 7.25 -21.92
N GLU A 15 14.80 7.62 -21.82
CA GLU A 15 15.94 6.71 -21.59
C GLU A 15 15.95 6.14 -20.16
N ASP A 16 15.61 6.94 -19.16
CA ASP A 16 15.49 6.50 -17.76
C ASP A 16 14.28 5.60 -17.57
N ASN A 17 13.15 5.93 -18.20
CA ASN A 17 11.94 5.10 -18.21
C ASN A 17 12.19 3.74 -18.88
N LEU A 18 12.92 3.73 -20.00
CA LEU A 18 13.32 2.49 -20.67
C LEU A 18 14.25 1.66 -19.77
N THR A 19 15.23 2.31 -19.13
CA THR A 19 16.15 1.64 -18.22
C THR A 19 15.42 1.03 -17.03
N LYS A 20 14.50 1.79 -16.42
CA LYS A 20 13.63 1.30 -15.33
C LYS A 20 12.85 0.06 -15.77
N MET A 21 12.23 0.10 -16.95
CA MET A 21 11.50 -1.06 -17.47
C MET A 21 12.42 -2.26 -17.68
N ILE A 22 13.59 -2.09 -18.29
CA ILE A 22 14.55 -3.18 -18.52
C ILE A 22 14.95 -3.84 -17.18
N LEU A 23 15.21 -3.04 -16.14
CA LEU A 23 15.57 -3.56 -14.82
C LEU A 23 14.42 -4.32 -14.16
N ILE A 24 13.19 -3.84 -14.29
CA ILE A 24 12.00 -4.54 -13.81
C ILE A 24 11.84 -5.89 -14.53
N GLU A 25 11.98 -5.93 -15.85
CA GLU A 25 11.92 -7.18 -16.62
C GLU A 25 13.00 -8.18 -16.20
N GLN A 26 14.23 -7.71 -15.97
CA GLN A 26 15.30 -8.56 -15.45
C GLN A 26 15.00 -9.09 -14.04
N ALA A 27 14.34 -8.31 -13.20
CA ALA A 27 13.89 -8.77 -11.88
C ALA A 27 12.81 -9.86 -12.00
N ILE A 28 11.86 -9.71 -12.93
CA ILE A 28 10.83 -10.72 -13.23
C ILE A 28 11.49 -12.02 -13.71
N ASP A 29 12.41 -11.95 -14.68
CA ASP A 29 13.17 -13.12 -15.17
C ASP A 29 13.95 -13.80 -14.04
N THR A 30 14.53 -13.00 -13.13
CA THR A 30 15.25 -13.51 -11.96
C THR A 30 14.30 -14.17 -10.97
N ALA A 31 13.11 -13.61 -10.75
CA ALA A 31 12.09 -14.18 -9.88
C ALA A 31 11.65 -15.57 -10.36
N HIS A 32 11.47 -15.77 -11.67
CA HIS A 32 11.20 -17.10 -12.24
C HIS A 32 12.29 -18.15 -11.89
N SER A 33 13.52 -17.72 -11.66
CA SER A 33 14.63 -18.60 -11.31
C SER A 33 14.66 -18.99 -9.82
N ILE A 34 13.80 -18.41 -8.98
CA ILE A 34 13.72 -18.72 -7.54
C ILE A 34 13.00 -20.06 -7.35
N ILE A 35 13.68 -20.99 -6.68
CA ILE A 35 13.18 -22.36 -6.45
C ILE A 35 12.16 -22.41 -5.31
N GLU A 36 12.41 -21.67 -4.22
CA GLU A 36 11.56 -21.72 -3.04
C GLU A 36 10.26 -20.93 -3.29
N PRO A 37 9.08 -21.57 -3.27
CA PRO A 37 7.84 -20.94 -3.75
C PRO A 37 7.40 -19.69 -2.99
N VAL A 38 7.62 -19.64 -1.68
CA VAL A 38 7.22 -18.47 -0.87
C VAL A 38 8.09 -17.28 -1.24
N SER A 39 9.40 -17.46 -1.27
CA SER A 39 10.38 -16.45 -1.68
C SER A 39 10.14 -15.99 -3.12
N ARG A 40 9.79 -16.92 -4.02
CA ARG A 40 9.42 -16.57 -5.40
C ARG A 40 8.19 -15.68 -5.44
N SER A 41 7.15 -16.01 -4.67
CA SER A 41 5.92 -15.21 -4.62
C SER A 41 6.18 -13.80 -4.09
N TYR A 42 7.04 -13.66 -3.06
CA TYR A 42 7.43 -12.34 -2.56
C TYR A 42 8.30 -11.57 -3.57
N ALA A 43 9.17 -12.22 -4.32
CA ALA A 43 9.90 -11.57 -5.41
C ALA A 43 8.97 -11.07 -6.52
N PHE A 44 7.94 -11.84 -6.90
CA PHE A 44 6.93 -11.37 -7.85
C PHE A 44 6.07 -10.23 -7.28
N TYR A 45 5.74 -10.26 -5.99
CA TYR A 45 5.11 -9.13 -5.31
C TYR A 45 5.97 -7.84 -5.41
N ASP A 46 7.27 -7.92 -5.17
CA ASP A 46 8.19 -6.79 -5.31
C ASP A 46 8.29 -6.30 -6.77
N CYS A 47 8.26 -7.22 -7.74
CA CYS A 47 8.22 -6.87 -9.16
C CYS A 47 6.90 -6.18 -9.55
N LEU A 48 5.78 -6.72 -9.09
CA LEU A 48 4.44 -6.18 -9.33
C LEU A 48 4.30 -4.77 -8.77
N THR A 49 4.70 -4.55 -7.52
CA THR A 49 4.67 -3.21 -6.90
C THR A 49 5.51 -2.21 -7.68
N SER A 50 6.69 -2.63 -8.18
CA SER A 50 7.53 -1.80 -9.05
C SER A 50 6.87 -1.45 -10.39
N VAL A 51 6.16 -2.40 -11.03
CA VAL A 51 5.39 -2.16 -12.25
C VAL A 51 4.23 -1.20 -11.97
N LEU A 52 3.51 -1.40 -10.88
CA LEU A 52 2.36 -0.58 -10.48
C LEU A 52 2.78 0.85 -10.13
N ASP A 53 3.89 1.02 -9.41
CA ASP A 53 4.50 2.32 -9.16
C ASP A 53 4.85 3.02 -10.45
N PHE A 54 5.48 2.29 -11.37
CA PHE A 54 5.87 2.88 -12.65
C PHE A 54 4.65 3.23 -13.50
N ALA A 55 3.62 2.38 -13.52
CA ALA A 55 2.35 2.68 -14.18
C ALA A 55 1.74 3.98 -13.62
N ARG A 56 1.69 4.13 -12.29
CA ARG A 56 1.18 5.32 -11.61
C ARG A 56 2.01 6.57 -11.94
N GLU A 57 3.33 6.51 -11.79
CA GLU A 57 4.25 7.63 -12.03
C GLU A 57 4.21 8.12 -13.48
N SER A 58 4.08 7.20 -14.43
CA SER A 58 4.07 7.50 -15.87
C SER A 58 2.65 7.65 -16.45
N ASN A 59 1.61 7.47 -15.62
CA ASN A 59 0.21 7.40 -16.04
C ASN A 59 -0.01 6.45 -17.24
N ASN A 60 0.61 5.26 -17.18
CA ASN A 60 0.66 4.30 -18.27
C ASN A 60 -0.27 3.11 -18.05
N PHE A 61 -1.35 3.05 -18.83
CA PHE A 61 -2.35 1.98 -18.76
C PHE A 61 -1.86 0.63 -19.29
N ASP A 62 -0.88 0.60 -20.19
CA ASP A 62 -0.32 -0.66 -20.70
C ASP A 62 0.52 -1.36 -19.64
N LEU A 63 1.27 -0.59 -18.83
CA LEU A 63 1.97 -1.11 -17.66
C LEU A 63 0.99 -1.60 -16.59
N LEU A 64 -0.12 -0.88 -16.38
CA LEU A 64 -1.18 -1.35 -15.48
C LEU A 64 -1.77 -2.68 -15.97
N ALA A 65 -2.08 -2.82 -17.25
CA ALA A 65 -2.59 -4.08 -17.82
C ALA A 65 -1.56 -5.23 -17.70
N ARG A 66 -0.27 -4.92 -17.75
CA ARG A 66 0.79 -5.92 -17.54
C ARG A 66 0.80 -6.49 -16.12
N SER A 67 0.33 -5.73 -15.14
CA SER A 67 0.32 -6.13 -13.74
C SER A 67 -0.50 -7.42 -13.49
N ASP A 68 -1.57 -7.65 -14.27
CA ASP A 68 -2.40 -8.86 -14.17
C ASP A 68 -1.58 -10.14 -14.37
N THR A 69 -0.71 -10.16 -15.38
CA THR A 69 0.12 -11.34 -15.68
C THR A 69 1.14 -11.64 -14.59
N ILE A 70 1.65 -10.63 -13.89
CA ILE A 70 2.62 -10.81 -12.81
C ILE A 70 1.90 -11.25 -11.53
N LEU A 71 0.70 -10.72 -11.30
CA LEU A 71 -0.15 -11.09 -10.17
C LEU A 71 -0.49 -12.59 -10.20
N GLU A 72 -0.75 -13.16 -11.40
CA GLU A 72 -1.01 -14.59 -11.59
C GLU A 72 0.16 -15.49 -11.17
N GLU A 73 1.40 -14.98 -11.14
CA GLU A 73 2.59 -15.74 -10.71
C GLU A 73 2.76 -15.81 -9.18
N ILE A 74 1.92 -15.10 -8.40
CA ILE A 74 2.01 -15.01 -6.94
C ILE A 74 1.15 -16.12 -6.29
N ASP A 75 1.78 -17.25 -5.99
CA ASP A 75 1.11 -18.41 -5.38
C ASP A 75 0.90 -18.28 -3.85
N ASN A 76 1.80 -17.59 -3.15
CA ASN A 76 1.69 -17.39 -1.71
C ASN A 76 0.55 -16.42 -1.39
N LYS A 77 -0.43 -16.87 -0.59
CA LYS A 77 -1.61 -16.07 -0.23
C LYS A 77 -1.31 -14.76 0.49
N GLY A 78 -0.27 -14.71 1.33
CA GLY A 78 0.14 -13.48 2.01
C GLY A 78 0.68 -12.45 1.03
N ALA A 79 1.58 -12.86 0.14
CA ALA A 79 2.08 -12.01 -0.93
C ALA A 79 0.95 -11.59 -1.90
N HIS A 80 0.08 -12.53 -2.28
CA HIS A 80 -1.03 -12.28 -3.21
C HIS A 80 -2.04 -11.28 -2.64
N ALA A 81 -2.43 -11.44 -1.37
CA ALA A 81 -3.38 -10.50 -0.76
C ALA A 81 -2.83 -9.06 -0.70
N ARG A 82 -1.55 -8.89 -0.36
CA ARG A 82 -0.89 -7.58 -0.36
C ARG A 82 -0.73 -7.01 -1.77
N ALA A 83 -0.43 -7.87 -2.74
CA ALA A 83 -0.39 -7.50 -4.15
C ALA A 83 -1.74 -6.93 -4.63
N LEU A 84 -2.83 -7.64 -4.34
CA LEU A 84 -4.19 -7.20 -4.67
C LEU A 84 -4.53 -5.87 -3.99
N SER A 85 -4.22 -5.72 -2.71
CA SER A 85 -4.52 -4.48 -1.99
C SER A 85 -3.79 -3.28 -2.59
N TYR A 86 -2.53 -3.46 -2.99
CA TYR A 86 -1.77 -2.40 -3.65
C TYR A 86 -2.28 -2.10 -5.07
N LEU A 87 -2.62 -3.13 -5.85
CA LEU A 87 -3.26 -2.98 -7.15
C LEU A 87 -4.55 -2.16 -7.04
N ALA A 88 -5.39 -2.41 -6.01
CA ALA A 88 -6.61 -1.64 -5.77
C ALA A 88 -6.32 -0.14 -5.58
N VAL A 89 -5.28 0.23 -4.85
CA VAL A 89 -4.85 1.64 -4.68
C VAL A 89 -4.42 2.25 -6.02
N VAL A 90 -3.67 1.51 -6.83
CA VAL A 90 -3.25 2.01 -8.15
C VAL A 90 -4.45 2.16 -9.09
N LEU A 91 -5.37 1.19 -9.12
CA LEU A 91 -6.62 1.29 -9.86
C LEU A 91 -7.43 2.54 -9.46
N ALA A 92 -7.51 2.83 -8.17
CA ALA A 92 -8.15 4.04 -7.65
C ALA A 92 -7.44 5.31 -8.14
N THR A 93 -6.10 5.32 -8.22
CA THR A 93 -5.35 6.45 -8.80
C THR A 93 -5.72 6.69 -10.27
N PHE A 94 -5.98 5.61 -11.02
CA PHE A 94 -6.48 5.64 -12.40
C PHE A 94 -7.99 5.86 -12.51
N GLN A 95 -8.68 6.22 -11.42
CA GLN A 95 -10.13 6.45 -11.36
C GLN A 95 -10.98 5.24 -11.80
N ARG A 96 -10.45 4.02 -11.64
CA ARG A 96 -11.16 2.75 -11.89
C ARG A 96 -11.84 2.26 -10.62
N GLU A 97 -12.83 3.02 -10.15
CA GLU A 97 -13.50 2.82 -8.86
C GLU A 97 -14.00 1.39 -8.64
N GLU A 98 -14.88 0.88 -9.51
CA GLU A 98 -15.47 -0.47 -9.36
C GLU A 98 -14.40 -1.56 -9.29
N HIS A 99 -13.38 -1.46 -10.14
CA HIS A 99 -12.30 -2.46 -10.16
C HIS A 99 -11.42 -2.35 -8.90
N ALA A 100 -11.19 -1.15 -8.38
CA ALA A 100 -10.46 -0.96 -7.13
C ALA A 100 -11.21 -1.60 -5.95
N GLU A 101 -12.53 -1.39 -5.86
CA GLU A 101 -13.36 -1.97 -4.80
C GLU A 101 -13.40 -3.51 -4.88
N ASP A 102 -13.63 -4.06 -6.08
CA ASP A 102 -13.64 -5.52 -6.30
C ASP A 102 -12.28 -6.15 -5.96
N THR A 103 -11.18 -5.53 -6.41
CA THR A 103 -9.82 -6.02 -6.13
C THR A 103 -9.53 -5.99 -4.61
N LEU A 104 -10.00 -4.97 -3.89
CA LEU A 104 -9.84 -4.89 -2.44
C LEU A 104 -10.65 -6.00 -1.74
N VAL A 105 -11.85 -6.31 -2.21
CA VAL A 105 -12.65 -7.45 -1.71
C VAL A 105 -11.92 -8.76 -1.92
N ASP A 106 -11.30 -8.96 -3.10
CA ASP A 106 -10.49 -10.15 -3.38
C ASP A 106 -9.26 -10.25 -2.47
N ALA A 107 -8.62 -9.12 -2.13
CA ALA A 107 -7.53 -9.07 -1.14
C ALA A 107 -8.00 -9.54 0.25
N ILE A 108 -9.17 -9.08 0.71
CA ILE A 108 -9.77 -9.46 2.00
C ILE A 108 -10.10 -10.96 2.02
N ASN A 109 -10.73 -11.45 0.95
CA ASN A 109 -11.07 -12.87 0.79
C ASN A 109 -9.81 -13.74 0.82
N THR A 110 -8.77 -13.34 0.09
CA THR A 110 -7.49 -14.05 0.03
C THR A 110 -6.80 -14.07 1.39
N THR A 111 -6.79 -12.94 2.11
CA THR A 111 -6.22 -12.81 3.46
C THR A 111 -6.89 -13.75 4.46
N SER A 112 -8.21 -13.87 4.38
CA SER A 112 -8.98 -14.77 5.23
C SER A 112 -8.59 -16.25 5.06
N MET A 113 -7.93 -16.61 3.95
CA MET A 113 -7.44 -17.96 3.69
C MET A 113 -5.98 -18.19 4.12
N ILE A 114 -5.30 -17.18 4.67
CA ILE A 114 -3.92 -17.29 5.19
C ILE A 114 -3.94 -18.02 6.53
N LYS A 115 -3.15 -19.09 6.63
CA LYS A 115 -3.11 -19.93 7.85
C LYS A 115 -2.22 -19.36 8.94
N ASP A 116 -1.10 -18.74 8.56
CA ASP A 116 -0.19 -18.14 9.53
C ASP A 116 -0.81 -16.87 10.10
N ASP A 117 -0.99 -16.85 11.42
CA ASP A 117 -1.68 -15.76 12.09
C ASP A 117 -0.89 -14.44 12.05
N PHE A 118 0.44 -14.51 11.99
CA PHE A 118 1.27 -13.31 11.91
C PHE A 118 1.14 -12.70 10.51
N ASP A 119 1.37 -13.49 9.47
CA ASP A 119 1.24 -13.08 8.06
C ASP A 119 -0.18 -12.59 7.74
N ARG A 120 -1.21 -13.27 8.26
CA ARG A 120 -2.61 -12.86 8.09
C ARG A 120 -2.88 -11.48 8.69
N ARG A 121 -2.33 -11.18 9.86
CA ARG A 121 -2.52 -9.88 10.53
C ARG A 121 -1.81 -8.75 9.79
N ASP A 122 -0.60 -9.00 9.31
CA ASP A 122 0.14 -8.03 8.52
C ASP A 122 -0.59 -7.73 7.20
N ALA A 123 -1.07 -8.76 6.49
CA ALA A 123 -1.87 -8.56 5.28
C ALA A 123 -3.18 -7.77 5.55
N PHE A 124 -3.88 -8.03 6.67
CA PHE A 124 -5.05 -7.22 7.04
C PHE A 124 -4.69 -5.75 7.32
N LEU A 125 -3.52 -5.47 7.91
CA LEU A 125 -3.07 -4.10 8.12
C LEU A 125 -2.83 -3.39 6.78
N ASP A 126 -2.14 -4.04 5.85
CA ASP A 126 -1.84 -3.50 4.51
C ASP A 126 -3.13 -3.23 3.72
N ILE A 127 -4.13 -4.10 3.85
CA ILE A 127 -5.45 -3.89 3.23
C ILE A 127 -6.20 -2.73 3.90
N ALA A 128 -6.15 -2.62 5.23
CA ALA A 128 -6.82 -1.56 5.95
C ALA A 128 -6.25 -0.17 5.61
N THR A 129 -4.93 -0.05 5.43
CA THR A 129 -4.28 1.18 4.95
C THR A 129 -4.59 1.43 3.47
N SER A 130 -4.61 0.38 2.63
CA SER A 130 -5.02 0.49 1.22
C SER A 130 -6.45 1.02 1.07
N ALA A 131 -7.39 0.55 1.92
CA ALA A 131 -8.75 1.07 1.96
C ALA A 131 -8.77 2.58 2.32
N ALA A 132 -7.96 2.97 3.30
CA ALA A 132 -7.82 4.37 3.70
C ALA A 132 -7.23 5.25 2.56
N ASP A 133 -6.29 4.71 1.77
CA ASP A 133 -5.79 5.36 0.56
C ASP A 133 -6.85 5.47 -0.54
N ILE A 134 -7.64 4.44 -0.77
CA ILE A 134 -8.76 4.49 -1.74
C ILE A 134 -9.78 5.55 -1.32
N PHE A 135 -10.09 5.65 -0.02
CA PHE A 135 -10.88 6.77 0.50
C PHE A 135 -10.25 8.11 0.12
N PHE A 136 -8.95 8.29 0.35
CA PHE A 136 -8.26 9.54 0.03
C PHE A 136 -8.31 9.87 -1.46
N LEU A 137 -8.10 8.88 -2.32
CA LEU A 137 -8.03 9.05 -3.78
C LEU A 137 -9.41 9.28 -4.43
N LEU A 138 -10.45 8.62 -3.94
CA LEU A 138 -11.78 8.62 -4.56
C LEU A 138 -12.89 9.27 -3.70
N ASN A 139 -12.56 9.74 -2.50
CA ASN A 139 -13.51 10.25 -1.50
C ASN A 139 -14.64 9.25 -1.16
N LYS A 140 -14.30 7.96 -1.10
CA LYS A 140 -15.23 6.84 -0.87
C LYS A 140 -15.35 6.50 0.61
N ARG A 141 -16.34 7.09 1.29
CA ARG A 141 -16.48 6.97 2.75
C ARG A 141 -16.65 5.55 3.27
N ASN A 142 -17.30 4.67 2.51
CA ASN A 142 -17.39 3.24 2.82
C ASN A 142 -16.01 2.56 2.99
N MET A 143 -14.95 3.07 2.35
CA MET A 143 -13.61 2.50 2.52
C MET A 143 -13.02 2.77 3.92
N ILE A 144 -13.46 3.82 4.60
CA ILE A 144 -13.12 4.02 6.02
C ILE A 144 -13.80 2.94 6.87
N ASP A 145 -15.06 2.63 6.59
CA ASP A 145 -15.77 1.56 7.30
C ASP A 145 -15.10 0.19 7.09
N VAL A 146 -14.66 -0.09 5.85
CA VAL A 146 -13.85 -1.28 5.53
C VAL A 146 -12.56 -1.29 6.35
N SER A 147 -11.77 -0.21 6.30
CA SER A 147 -10.52 -0.07 7.07
C SER A 147 -10.73 -0.34 8.57
N LEU A 148 -11.76 0.25 9.16
CA LEU A 148 -12.08 0.08 10.59
C LEU A 148 -12.57 -1.32 10.93
N SER A 149 -13.32 -1.97 10.04
CA SER A 149 -13.77 -3.35 10.26
C SER A 149 -12.57 -4.32 10.36
N LEU A 150 -11.57 -4.15 9.49
CA LEU A 150 -10.37 -4.99 9.48
C LEU A 150 -9.49 -4.79 10.71
N ALA A 151 -9.63 -3.65 11.41
CA ALA A 151 -8.92 -3.40 12.64
C ALA A 151 -9.16 -4.50 13.68
N GLU A 152 -10.31 -5.18 13.68
CA GLU A 152 -10.63 -6.24 14.65
C GLU A 152 -9.63 -7.40 14.64
N HIS A 153 -8.98 -7.66 13.49
CA HIS A 153 -7.97 -8.70 13.33
C HIS A 153 -6.58 -8.29 13.83
N LEU A 154 -6.36 -7.00 14.10
CA LEU A 154 -5.04 -6.45 14.38
C LEU A 154 -4.65 -6.51 15.86
N THR A 155 -3.34 -6.58 16.12
CA THR A 155 -2.79 -6.35 17.46
C THR A 155 -3.02 -4.91 17.92
N VAL A 156 -2.88 -4.64 19.23
CA VAL A 156 -2.99 -3.28 19.78
C VAL A 156 -2.00 -2.31 19.10
N GLY A 157 -0.77 -2.74 18.84
CA GLY A 157 0.23 -1.91 18.16
C GLY A 157 -0.14 -1.61 16.71
N GLN A 158 -0.62 -2.61 15.97
CA GLN A 158 -1.09 -2.42 14.59
C GLN A 158 -2.36 -1.55 14.53
N LYS A 159 -3.29 -1.69 15.48
CA LYS A 159 -4.47 -0.79 15.60
C LYS A 159 -4.05 0.65 15.86
N ALA A 160 -3.08 0.86 16.76
CA ALA A 160 -2.55 2.18 17.02
C ALA A 160 -1.95 2.80 15.75
N TYR A 161 -1.15 2.03 15.01
CA TYR A 161 -0.61 2.44 13.71
C TYR A 161 -1.72 2.80 12.72
N LEU A 162 -2.70 1.92 12.50
CA LEU A 162 -3.81 2.14 11.57
C LEU A 162 -4.59 3.42 11.91
N PHE A 163 -4.88 3.66 13.19
CA PHE A 163 -5.57 4.88 13.61
C PHE A 163 -4.72 6.13 13.39
N GLY A 164 -3.42 6.04 13.65
CA GLY A 164 -2.49 7.12 13.31
C GLY A 164 -2.46 7.39 11.81
N TYR A 165 -2.51 6.34 10.99
CA TYR A 165 -2.52 6.42 9.54
C TYR A 165 -3.81 7.07 9.03
N LEU A 166 -4.97 6.63 9.55
CA LEU A 166 -6.27 7.22 9.25
C LEU A 166 -6.31 8.72 9.55
N ALA A 167 -5.65 9.16 10.63
CA ALA A 167 -5.54 10.59 10.93
C ALA A 167 -4.80 11.39 9.85
N THR A 168 -3.95 10.76 9.03
CA THR A 168 -3.22 11.44 7.94
C THR A 168 -4.02 11.59 6.64
N VAL A 169 -5.07 10.79 6.47
CA VAL A 169 -5.90 10.79 5.25
C VAL A 169 -7.29 11.37 5.46
N LEU A 170 -7.80 11.35 6.70
CA LEU A 170 -9.12 11.88 7.04
C LEU A 170 -9.13 13.41 7.14
N PRO A 171 -10.31 14.05 6.95
CA PRO A 171 -10.46 15.48 7.18
C PRO A 171 -10.12 15.90 8.61
N GLU A 172 -9.74 17.17 8.78
CA GLU A 172 -9.22 17.74 10.03
C GLU A 172 -10.10 17.47 11.25
N ASN A 173 -11.43 17.53 11.09
CA ASN A 173 -12.40 17.30 12.16
C ASN A 173 -12.40 15.86 12.70
N GLU A 174 -12.01 14.88 11.89
CA GLU A 174 -11.90 13.47 12.28
C GLU A 174 -10.45 13.10 12.64
N SER A 175 -9.47 13.73 11.98
CA SER A 175 -8.04 13.48 12.14
C SER A 175 -7.60 13.54 13.61
N ALA A 176 -7.95 14.62 14.32
CA ALA A 176 -7.56 14.79 15.72
C ALA A 176 -8.11 13.68 16.63
N GLN A 177 -9.31 13.17 16.36
CA GLN A 177 -9.89 12.07 17.12
C GLN A 177 -9.12 10.77 16.88
N PHE A 178 -8.80 10.46 15.64
CA PHE A 178 -8.04 9.26 15.29
C PHE A 178 -6.62 9.27 15.83
N LEU A 179 -5.93 10.42 15.79
CA LEU A 179 -4.61 10.58 16.39
C LEU A 179 -4.64 10.35 17.90
N ASN A 180 -5.63 10.92 18.60
CA ASN A 180 -5.81 10.70 20.04
C ASN A 180 -6.07 9.22 20.35
N ASN A 181 -6.93 8.55 19.58
CA ASN A 181 -7.19 7.11 19.75
C ASN A 181 -5.92 6.27 19.54
N ALA A 182 -5.11 6.63 18.53
CA ALA A 182 -3.83 5.97 18.25
C ALA A 182 -2.86 6.08 19.42
N MET A 183 -2.71 7.28 19.98
CA MET A 183 -1.86 7.53 21.16
C MET A 183 -2.35 6.76 22.39
N GLN A 184 -3.65 6.76 22.65
CA GLN A 184 -4.24 6.00 23.76
C GLN A 184 -3.98 4.50 23.61
N LEU A 185 -4.13 3.94 22.41
CA LEU A 185 -3.79 2.53 22.16
C LEU A 185 -2.31 2.26 22.41
N ALA A 186 -1.42 3.12 21.91
CA ALA A 186 0.03 3.00 22.15
C ALA A 186 0.37 3.04 23.65
N ASP A 187 -0.32 3.86 24.43
CA ASP A 187 -0.14 3.96 25.88
C ASP A 187 -0.45 2.63 26.59
N THR A 188 -1.42 1.84 26.09
CA THR A 188 -1.79 0.54 26.67
C THR A 188 -0.80 -0.59 26.40
N ILE A 189 0.15 -0.40 25.47
CA ILE A 189 1.15 -1.42 25.14
C ILE A 189 2.11 -1.58 26.32
N THR A 190 2.27 -2.82 26.80
CA THR A 190 3.11 -3.12 27.96
C THR A 190 4.55 -3.46 27.59
N ASP A 191 4.77 -4.11 26.44
CA ASP A 191 6.10 -4.43 25.94
C ASP A 191 6.82 -3.13 25.50
N PRO A 192 7.93 -2.74 26.15
CA PRO A 192 8.57 -1.45 25.89
C PRO A 192 9.18 -1.35 24.49
N ILE A 193 9.62 -2.47 23.90
CA ILE A 193 10.17 -2.48 22.53
C ILE A 193 9.05 -2.17 21.53
N THR A 194 7.93 -2.89 21.63
CA THR A 194 6.75 -2.67 20.79
C THR A 194 6.20 -1.27 20.98
N LYS A 195 6.07 -0.81 22.23
CA LYS A 195 5.60 0.54 22.55
C LYS A 195 6.48 1.61 21.92
N SER A 196 7.80 1.49 22.05
CA SER A 196 8.76 2.43 21.44
C SER A 196 8.64 2.46 19.92
N LYS A 197 8.50 1.30 19.26
CA LYS A 197 8.32 1.23 17.81
C LYS A 197 7.04 1.93 17.38
N VAL A 198 5.91 1.65 18.04
CA VAL A 198 4.62 2.27 17.73
C VAL A 198 4.69 3.80 17.84
N TYR A 199 5.32 4.36 18.88
CA TYR A 199 5.46 5.82 18.95
C TYR A 199 6.35 6.40 17.83
N LEU A 200 7.40 5.70 17.40
CA LEU A 200 8.23 6.16 16.28
C LEU A 200 7.43 6.19 14.97
N GLU A 201 6.58 5.20 14.74
CA GLU A 201 5.67 5.18 13.61
C GLU A 201 4.66 6.35 13.70
N LEU A 202 4.02 6.53 14.85
CA LEU A 202 3.06 7.63 15.06
C LEU A 202 3.71 9.01 14.87
N ALA A 203 4.94 9.20 15.36
CA ALA A 203 5.68 10.45 15.15
C ALA A 203 5.96 10.72 13.67
N SER A 204 6.26 9.67 12.91
CA SER A 204 6.50 9.76 11.46
C SER A 204 5.23 10.13 10.69
N LEU A 205 4.08 9.58 11.11
CA LEU A 205 2.76 9.89 10.55
C LEU A 205 2.34 11.34 10.86
N VAL A 206 2.54 11.82 12.09
CA VAL A 206 2.26 13.22 12.47
C VAL A 206 3.12 14.22 11.68
N THR A 207 4.39 13.89 11.46
CA THR A 207 5.28 14.74 10.65
C THR A 207 4.80 14.84 9.19
N THR A 208 4.29 13.73 8.65
CA THR A 208 3.73 13.67 7.29
C THR A 208 2.44 14.48 7.18
N PHE A 209 1.59 14.44 8.21
CA PHE A 209 0.37 15.24 8.31
C PHE A 209 0.67 16.75 8.35
N GLN A 210 1.63 17.20 9.17
CA GLN A 210 1.98 18.63 9.27
C GLN A 210 2.44 19.20 7.92
N LYS A 211 3.28 18.47 7.18
CA LYS A 211 3.69 18.88 5.83
C LYS A 211 2.53 19.04 4.85
N ARG A 212 1.45 18.27 5.00
CA ARG A 212 0.26 18.38 4.13
C ARG A 212 -0.57 19.62 4.45
N LEU A 213 -0.74 19.95 5.74
CA LEU A 213 -1.45 21.16 6.15
C LEU A 213 -0.74 22.44 5.70
N ASP A 214 0.59 22.44 5.67
CA ASP A 214 1.38 23.62 5.27
C ASP A 214 1.33 23.94 3.75
N ILE A 215 0.79 23.04 2.91
CA ILE A 215 0.73 23.18 1.45
C ILE A 215 -0.69 23.52 0.94
N GLN A 216 -1.73 23.47 1.79
CA GLN A 216 -3.11 23.84 1.46
C GLN A 216 -3.42 25.30 1.80
#